data_AF-A0A853FBE4-F1
#
_entry.id   AF-A0A853FBE4-F1
#
_cell.length_a   1.000
_cell.length_b   1.000
_cell.length_c   1.000
_cell.angle_alpha   90.00
_cell.angle_beta   90.00
_cell.angle_gamma   90.00
#
_symmetry.space_group_name_H-M   'P 1'
#
loop_
_entity.id
_entity.type
_entity.pdbx_description
1 polymer ?
#
loop_
_entity_poly.entity_id
_entity_poly.type
_entity_poly.pdbx_seq_one_letter_code
_entity_poly.pdbx_strand_id
1 'polypeptide(L)'
;MDITEARRFQPYPDTQAKQGPASGSGGASVPSSPQAALPASSSEAQSRSLSVSDSPCVAVCSTLYDEICRGCGRTAMEVANWVFLDEEEKRRVWERITAQGYPRRKG
;
A
#
# COMPACT_ATOMS: atom_id res chain seq x y z
N MET A 1 41.06 -6.72 14.12
CA MET A 1 39.65 -6.34 14.29
C MET A 1 39.14 -6.05 12.90
N ASP A 2 38.66 -7.10 12.23
CA ASP A 2 38.40 -7.14 10.78
C ASP A 2 36.96 -6.74 10.46
N ILE A 3 36.80 -5.95 9.39
CA ILE A 3 35.57 -5.26 8.95
C ILE A 3 34.55 -6.23 8.31
N THR A 4 34.85 -7.53 8.26
CA THR A 4 34.09 -8.56 7.54
C THR A 4 32.81 -9.04 8.27
N GLU A 5 32.52 -8.55 9.48
CA GLU A 5 31.33 -8.99 10.27
C GLU A 5 30.08 -8.10 10.13
N ALA A 6 30.13 -7.02 9.33
CA ALA A 6 28.99 -6.10 9.15
C ALA A 6 27.92 -6.58 8.13
N ARG A 7 27.87 -7.88 7.81
CA ARG A 7 26.80 -8.52 7.03
C ARG A 7 25.84 -9.35 7.87
N ARG A 8 25.64 -8.97 9.15
CA ARG A 8 24.49 -9.44 9.94
C ARG A 8 23.28 -8.51 9.71
N PHE A 9 23.00 -8.17 8.45
CA PHE A 9 21.68 -7.73 8.01
C PHE A 9 20.93 -9.01 7.70
N GLN A 10 20.19 -9.55 8.66
CA GLN A 10 19.33 -10.70 8.40
C GLN A 10 18.29 -10.27 7.34
N PRO A 11 18.27 -10.86 6.13
CA PRO A 11 17.14 -10.69 5.25
C PRO A 11 15.91 -11.27 5.95
N TYR A 12 14.80 -10.54 5.88
CA TYR A 12 13.48 -10.99 6.31
C TYR A 12 13.25 -12.43 5.85
N PRO A 13 12.93 -13.40 6.74
CA PRO A 13 12.79 -14.77 6.32
C PRO A 13 11.60 -14.86 5.36
N ASP A 14 11.87 -15.29 4.12
CA ASP A 14 10.85 -15.79 3.21
C ASP A 14 10.02 -16.83 3.97
N THR A 15 8.70 -16.63 3.98
CA THR A 15 7.71 -17.55 4.55
C THR A 15 7.85 -18.91 3.89
N GLN A 16 8.70 -19.79 4.43
CA GLN A 16 8.89 -21.13 3.92
C GLN A 16 7.75 -22.02 4.41
N ALA A 17 6.88 -22.34 3.46
CA ALA A 17 5.80 -23.29 3.55
C ALA A 17 6.24 -24.63 4.19
N LYS A 18 5.43 -25.14 5.12
CA LYS A 18 5.55 -26.51 5.61
C LYS A 18 5.05 -27.49 4.54
N GLN A 19 5.92 -28.39 4.10
CA GLN A 19 5.61 -29.57 3.28
C GLN A 19 5.24 -30.75 4.19
N GLY A 20 4.08 -31.35 3.95
CA GLY A 20 3.65 -32.64 4.52
C GLY A 20 3.72 -33.77 3.48
N PRO A 21 3.90 -35.05 3.87
CA PRO A 21 4.20 -36.13 2.93
C PRO A 21 2.97 -36.71 2.21
N ALA A 22 3.29 -37.47 1.16
CA ALA A 22 2.53 -37.74 -0.05
C ALA A 22 1.43 -38.83 -0.01
N SER A 23 0.67 -38.83 -1.12
CA SER A 23 0.04 -39.96 -1.83
C SER A 23 -1.46 -40.16 -1.70
N GLY A 24 -2.14 -39.86 -2.81
CA GLY A 24 -3.52 -40.24 -3.11
C GLY A 24 -3.84 -39.93 -4.56
N SER A 25 -3.49 -40.83 -5.48
CA SER A 25 -3.88 -40.75 -6.90
C SER A 25 -5.35 -41.16 -7.05
N GLY A 26 -6.24 -40.17 -7.05
CA GLY A 26 -7.64 -40.31 -7.49
C GLY A 26 -7.88 -39.33 -8.63
N GLY A 27 -7.92 -39.83 -9.87
CA GLY A 27 -8.24 -39.03 -11.04
C GLY A 27 -9.70 -38.57 -10.98
N ALA A 28 -9.92 -37.32 -10.60
CA ALA A 28 -11.19 -36.65 -10.80
C ALA A 28 -11.19 -36.05 -12.21
N SER A 29 -11.96 -36.66 -13.11
CA SER A 29 -12.31 -36.09 -14.41
C SER A 29 -12.84 -34.68 -14.20
N VAL A 30 -12.14 -33.68 -14.73
CA VAL A 30 -12.62 -32.29 -14.75
C VAL A 30 -13.81 -32.26 -15.70
N PRO A 31 -15.06 -32.02 -15.25
CA PRO A 31 -16.12 -31.71 -16.19
C PRO A 31 -15.76 -30.34 -16.80
N SER A 32 -15.60 -30.30 -18.12
CA SER A 32 -15.50 -29.06 -18.89
C SER A 32 -16.62 -28.11 -18.45
N SER A 33 -16.25 -27.04 -17.75
CA SER A 33 -17.19 -25.96 -17.43
C SER A 33 -17.78 -25.44 -18.73
N PRO A 34 -19.11 -25.43 -18.90
CA PRO A 34 -19.70 -24.70 -20.00
C PRO A 34 -19.40 -23.22 -19.73
N GLN A 35 -18.79 -22.55 -20.70
CA GLN A 35 -18.64 -21.10 -20.68
C GLN A 35 -20.04 -20.50 -20.57
N ALA A 36 -20.42 -20.12 -19.36
CA ALA A 36 -21.60 -19.30 -19.12
C ALA A 36 -21.30 -17.93 -19.74
N ALA A 37 -22.00 -17.65 -20.84
CA ALA A 37 -21.97 -16.37 -21.53
C ALA A 37 -22.20 -15.23 -20.53
N LEU A 38 -21.23 -14.31 -20.44
CA LEU A 38 -21.36 -13.08 -19.68
C LEU A 38 -22.28 -12.12 -20.47
N PRO A 39 -23.35 -11.55 -19.86
CA PRO A 39 -24.20 -10.61 -20.57
C PRO A 39 -23.47 -9.27 -20.76
N ALA A 40 -23.53 -8.77 -21.99
CA ALA A 40 -23.19 -7.41 -22.33
C ALA A 40 -24.18 -6.44 -21.67
N SER A 41 -23.81 -5.86 -20.52
CA SER A 41 -24.42 -4.63 -20.03
C SER A 41 -23.35 -3.67 -19.57
N SER A 42 -22.91 -2.85 -20.52
CA SER A 42 -22.02 -1.73 -20.32
C SER A 42 -22.71 -0.66 -19.46
N SER A 43 -22.42 -0.59 -18.14
CA SER A 43 -22.47 0.68 -17.39
C SER A 43 -22.03 0.66 -15.92
N GLU A 44 -21.87 -0.48 -15.25
CA GLU A 44 -21.53 -0.47 -13.79
C GLU A 44 -20.02 -0.39 -13.47
N ALA A 45 -19.16 -0.25 -14.49
CA ALA A 45 -17.74 0.05 -14.32
C ALA A 45 -17.43 1.54 -14.48
N GLN A 46 -18.42 2.42 -14.29
CA GLN A 46 -18.24 3.85 -14.50
C GLN A 46 -17.53 4.49 -13.30
N SER A 47 -16.31 4.93 -13.59
CA SER A 47 -15.60 6.02 -12.92
C SER A 47 -15.19 5.80 -11.47
N ARG A 48 -14.23 4.88 -11.24
CA ARG A 48 -13.15 5.20 -10.30
C ARG A 48 -12.22 6.22 -10.95
N SER A 49 -12.75 7.42 -11.19
CA SER A 49 -11.92 8.57 -11.51
C SER A 49 -11.02 8.77 -10.31
N LEU A 50 -9.73 8.45 -10.45
CA LEU A 50 -8.70 8.77 -9.47
C LEU A 50 -8.43 10.28 -9.53
N SER A 51 -9.46 11.08 -9.27
CA SER A 51 -9.37 12.52 -9.08
C SER A 51 -8.27 12.81 -8.06
N VAL A 52 -7.57 13.93 -8.24
CA VAL A 52 -6.42 14.36 -7.44
C VAL A 52 -6.64 13.99 -5.97
N SER A 53 -5.75 13.11 -5.52
CA SER A 53 -5.83 12.24 -4.35
C SER A 53 -6.35 12.89 -3.09
N ASP A 54 -7.27 12.21 -2.40
CA ASP A 54 -7.69 12.50 -1.01
C ASP A 54 -6.49 12.69 -0.06
N SER A 55 -5.36 12.04 -0.38
CA SER A 55 -4.12 12.07 0.38
C SER A 55 -3.12 13.11 -0.15
N PRO A 56 -2.49 13.92 0.72
CA PRO A 56 -1.50 14.94 0.33
C PRO A 56 -0.11 14.37 -0.05
N CYS A 57 -0.01 13.06 -0.33
CA CYS A 57 1.27 12.38 -0.53
C CYS A 57 1.91 12.73 -1.88
N VAL A 58 3.22 13.02 -1.87
CA VAL A 58 4.03 13.28 -3.08
C VAL A 58 4.95 12.11 -3.44
N ALA A 59 4.65 10.91 -2.93
CA ALA A 59 5.43 9.67 -3.12
C ALA A 59 6.89 9.72 -2.65
N VAL A 60 7.29 10.75 -1.90
CA VAL A 60 8.60 10.85 -1.24
C VAL A 60 8.36 11.08 0.25
N CYS A 61 8.94 10.22 1.10
CA CYS A 61 8.80 10.30 2.54
C CYS A 61 10.17 10.48 3.21
N SER A 62 10.23 11.38 4.19
CA SER A 62 11.43 11.60 5.01
C SER A 62 11.23 11.26 6.48
N THR A 63 10.05 10.74 6.88
CA THR A 63 9.70 10.50 8.29
C THR A 63 10.47 9.36 8.95
N LEU A 64 11.33 8.66 8.19
CA LEU A 64 12.29 7.73 8.75
C LEU A 64 13.39 8.47 9.55
N TYR A 65 13.66 9.73 9.20
CA TYR A 65 14.73 10.54 9.78
C TYR A 65 14.26 11.92 10.27
N ASP A 66 13.07 12.37 9.86
CA ASP A 66 12.45 13.62 10.31
C ASP A 66 11.14 13.34 11.06
N GLU A 67 10.73 14.22 11.98
CA GLU A 67 9.42 14.10 12.64
C GLU A 67 8.27 14.49 11.70
N ILE A 68 8.52 15.42 10.77
CA ILE A 68 7.58 15.92 9.77
C ILE A 68 8.11 15.62 8.37
N CYS A 69 7.29 15.00 7.52
CA CYS A 69 7.65 14.69 6.15
C CYS A 69 7.92 15.97 5.34
N ARG A 70 9.13 16.12 4.81
CA ARG A 70 9.52 17.29 3.99
C ARG A 70 8.77 17.38 2.65
N GLY A 71 8.12 16.30 2.21
CA GLY A 71 7.30 16.27 1.00
C GLY A 71 5.85 16.69 1.25
N CYS A 72 5.16 15.96 2.13
CA CYS A 72 3.71 16.13 2.36
C CYS A 72 3.32 16.87 3.66
N GLY A 73 4.26 17.17 4.55
CA GLY A 73 4.00 17.92 5.80
C GLY A 73 3.32 17.14 6.92
N ARG A 74 3.09 15.84 6.74
CA ARG A 74 2.48 14.96 7.76
C ARG A 74 3.53 14.36 8.70
N THR A 75 3.13 14.04 9.92
CA THR A 75 3.90 13.23 10.86
C THR A 75 3.93 11.75 10.42
N ALA A 76 4.84 10.95 10.97
CA ALA A 76 4.87 9.51 10.73
C ALA A 76 3.53 8.83 11.07
N MET A 77 2.89 9.24 12.17
CA MET A 77 1.62 8.67 12.64
C MET A 77 0.47 8.96 11.67
N GLU A 78 0.37 10.20 11.18
CA GLU A 78 -0.66 10.60 10.22
C GLU A 78 -0.47 9.91 8.86
N VAL A 79 0.78 9.66 8.46
CA VAL A 79 1.07 8.91 7.23
C VAL A 79 0.65 7.45 7.37
N ALA A 80 1.01 6.80 8.48
CA ALA A 80 0.69 5.39 8.73
C ALA A 80 -0.82 5.16 8.90
N ASN A 81 -1.50 6.08 9.59
CA ASN A 81 -2.91 5.91 9.95
C ASN A 81 -3.87 6.58 8.98
N TRP A 82 -3.40 7.17 7.88
CA TRP A 82 -4.23 7.98 6.98
C TRP A 82 -5.57 7.32 6.58
N VAL A 83 -5.54 6.01 6.32
CA VAL A 83 -6.72 5.25 5.90
C VAL A 83 -7.74 5.03 7.02
N PHE A 84 -7.32 5.14 8.27
CA PHE A 84 -8.15 4.96 9.47
C PHE A 84 -8.64 6.27 10.08
N LEU A 85 -8.06 7.41 9.68
CA LEU A 85 -8.51 8.72 10.13
C LEU A 85 -9.93 9.00 9.63
N ASP A 86 -10.75 9.59 10.50
CA ASP A 86 -12.05 10.13 10.12
C ASP A 86 -11.90 11.38 9.23
N GLU A 87 -12.99 11.85 8.64
CA GLU A 87 -12.96 13.02 7.75
C GLU A 87 -12.55 14.30 8.47
N GLU A 88 -12.89 14.41 9.75
CA GLU A 88 -12.59 15.58 10.58
C GLU A 88 -11.09 15.65 10.94
N GLU A 89 -10.50 14.52 11.28
CA GLU A 89 -9.06 14.33 11.49
C GLU A 89 -8.29 14.62 10.18
N LYS A 90 -8.75 14.06 9.06
CA LYS A 90 -8.16 14.36 7.74
C LYS A 90 -8.22 15.85 7.42
N ARG A 91 -9.34 16.52 7.72
CA ARG A 91 -9.51 17.97 7.53
C ARG A 91 -8.52 18.77 8.38
N ARG A 92 -8.37 18.43 9.66
CA ARG A 92 -7.38 19.07 10.56
C ARG A 92 -5.95 18.92 10.04
N VAL A 93 -5.60 17.73 9.54
CA VAL A 93 -4.30 17.50 8.90
C VAL A 93 -4.15 18.41 7.68
N TRP A 94 -5.15 18.48 6.80
CA TRP A 94 -5.15 19.33 5.61
C TRP A 94 -4.99 20.82 5.95
N GLU A 95 -5.74 21.34 6.92
CA GLU A 95 -5.63 22.73 7.38
C GLU A 95 -4.22 23.05 7.88
N ARG A 96 -3.64 22.16 8.70
CA ARG A 96 -2.29 22.34 9.23
C ARG A 96 -1.23 22.33 8.13
N ILE A 97 -1.24 21.34 7.24
CA ILE A 97 -0.18 21.20 6.22
C ILE A 97 -0.26 22.29 5.16
N THR A 98 -1.47 22.73 4.79
CA THR A 98 -1.66 23.82 3.82
C THR A 98 -1.23 25.16 4.39
N ALA A 99 -1.54 25.44 5.66
CA ALA A 99 -1.03 26.61 6.37
C ALA A 99 0.51 26.66 6.43
N GLN A 100 1.18 25.50 6.39
CA GLN A 100 2.65 25.37 6.37
C GLN A 100 3.25 25.39 4.95
N GLY A 101 2.43 25.47 3.90
CA GLY A 101 2.87 25.50 2.50
C GLY A 101 3.27 24.13 1.93
N TYR A 102 2.64 23.05 2.41
CA TYR A 102 2.70 21.71 1.83
C TYR A 102 1.44 21.41 0.99
N PRO A 103 1.48 20.41 0.09
CA PRO A 103 2.63 19.58 -0.28
C PRO A 103 3.63 20.31 -1.18
N ARG A 104 4.93 20.06 -0.97
CA ARG A 104 6.00 20.62 -1.82
C ARG A 104 6.36 19.61 -2.90
N ARG A 105 5.68 19.69 -4.05
CA ARG A 105 6.08 18.92 -5.23
C ARG A 105 7.37 19.54 -5.77
N LYS A 106 8.47 18.79 -5.75
CA LYS A 106 9.61 19.14 -6.59
C LYS A 106 9.22 18.78 -8.03
N GLY A 107 9.27 19.76 -8.92
CA GLY A 107 9.06 19.57 -10.35
C GLY A 107 10.13 18.68 -10.96
#